data_AF-A0A355M4Q9-F1
#
_entry.id   AF-A0A355M4Q9-F1
#
_cell.length_a   1.000
_cell.length_b   1.000
_cell.length_c   1.000
_cell.angle_alpha   90.00
_cell.angle_beta   90.00
_cell.angle_gamma   90.00
#
_symmetry.space_group_name_H-M   'P 1'
#
loop_
_entity.id
_entity.type
_entity.pdbx_description
1 polymer ?
#
loop_
_entity_poly.entity_id
_entity_poly.type
_entity_poly.pdbx_seq_one_letter_code
_entity_poly.pdbx_strand_id
1 'polypeptide(L)'
;MSQELQGLLNRIQKEGVEAAEKQRDEILAAAKANAESIIQRTNMEAETILKTTRDEVKNIEERSKATIQQAARDILISLESELMKRMKRCVKATVSDAMTVQVMTEIITKMVDAFSKCPKGEVQLDLILSQKDIEGLSESIKSIIVKDLKINPKIIKGTDFSSGLKMGFNGSDIFFDFSDSTITELVCEYLNPKLSATLRGESK
;
A
#
# COMPACT_ATOMS: atom_id res chain seq x y z
N MET A 1 44.60 87.75 51.37
CA MET A 1 43.34 87.03 51.70
C MET A 1 42.42 86.83 50.49
N SER A 2 42.16 87.82 49.62
CA SER A 2 41.31 87.61 48.41
C SER A 2 41.96 86.76 47.31
N GLN A 3 43.27 86.90 47.05
CA GLN A 3 43.96 86.17 45.98
C GLN A 3 44.13 84.66 46.24
N GLU A 4 44.34 84.24 47.50
CA GLU A 4 44.43 82.82 47.88
C GLU A 4 43.06 82.12 47.78
N LEU A 5 41.98 82.83 48.14
CA LEU A 5 40.61 82.32 48.00
C LEU A 5 40.25 82.14 46.52
N GLN A 6 40.62 83.10 45.66
CA GLN A 6 40.41 83.01 44.20
C GLN A 6 41.19 81.84 43.57
N GLY A 7 42.42 81.60 44.03
CA GLY A 7 43.25 80.48 43.59
C GLY A 7 42.69 79.11 43.99
N LEU A 8 42.18 78.99 45.23
CA LEU A 8 41.45 77.80 45.70
C LEU A 8 40.15 77.57 44.92
N LEU A 9 39.38 78.64 44.65
CA LEU A 9 38.15 78.55 43.86
C LEU A 9 38.43 78.07 42.43
N ASN A 10 39.44 78.64 41.77
CA ASN A 10 39.87 78.23 40.43
C ASN A 10 40.36 76.78 40.41
N ARG A 11 41.03 76.33 41.47
CA ARG A 11 41.52 74.96 41.57
C ARG A 11 40.39 73.96 41.79
N ILE A 12 39.44 74.25 42.67
CA ILE A 12 38.23 73.43 42.87
C ILE A 12 37.39 73.39 41.59
N GLN A 13 37.26 74.53 40.89
CA GLN A 13 36.52 74.58 39.63
C GLN A 13 37.22 73.77 38.54
N LYS A 14 38.55 73.83 38.45
CA LYS A 14 39.33 73.05 37.49
C LYS A 14 39.31 71.55 37.82
N GLU A 15 39.54 71.17 39.07
CA GLU A 15 39.49 69.77 39.52
C GLU A 15 38.08 69.19 39.37
N GLY A 16 37.03 69.98 39.62
CA GLY A 16 35.64 69.58 39.41
C GLY A 16 35.26 69.42 37.94
N VAL A 17 35.74 70.31 37.06
CA VAL A 17 35.53 70.20 35.60
C VAL A 17 36.29 69.00 35.04
N GLU A 18 37.55 68.80 35.42
CA GLU A 18 38.35 67.64 34.99
C GLU A 18 37.74 66.31 35.46
N ALA A 19 37.24 66.24 36.70
CA ALA A 19 36.55 65.05 37.21
C ALA A 19 35.23 64.77 36.48
N ALA A 20 34.46 65.82 36.17
CA ALA A 20 33.20 65.70 35.42
C ALA A 20 33.45 65.29 33.95
N GLU A 21 34.48 65.83 33.31
CA GLU A 21 34.90 65.44 31.96
C GLU A 21 35.34 63.97 31.92
N LYS A 22 36.12 63.54 32.92
CA LYS A 22 36.53 62.14 33.04
C LYS A 22 35.35 61.19 33.22
N GLN A 23 34.40 61.51 34.10
CA GLN A 23 33.18 60.71 34.28
C GLN A 23 32.31 60.68 33.02
N ARG A 24 32.16 61.81 32.32
CA ARG A 24 31.45 61.88 31.04
C ARG A 24 32.09 60.94 30.03
N ASP A 25 33.40 60.96 29.92
CA ASP A 25 34.14 60.15 28.95
C ASP A 25 34.07 58.66 29.30
N GLU A 26 34.10 58.30 30.59
CA GLU A 26 33.86 56.93 31.07
C GLU A 26 32.44 56.44 30.73
N ILE A 27 31.41 57.26 30.96
CA ILE A 27 30.02 56.92 30.61
C ILE A 27 29.85 56.76 29.10
N LEU A 28 30.44 57.66 28.30
CA LEU A 28 30.40 57.58 26.84
C LEU A 28 31.12 56.33 26.32
N ALA A 29 32.27 55.98 26.91
CA ALA A 29 33.00 54.76 26.57
C ALA A 29 32.19 53.52 26.91
N ALA A 30 31.59 53.46 28.10
CA ALA A 30 30.73 52.34 28.53
C ALA A 30 29.48 52.21 27.65
N ALA A 31 28.83 53.33 27.29
CA ALA A 31 27.67 53.33 26.41
C ALA A 31 28.01 52.83 25.00
N LYS A 32 29.16 53.24 24.45
CA LYS A 32 29.65 52.76 23.15
C LYS A 32 29.96 51.26 23.19
N ALA A 33 30.67 50.79 24.22
CA ALA A 33 30.99 49.37 24.38
C ALA A 33 29.72 48.51 24.52
N ASN A 34 28.72 48.98 25.28
CA ASN A 34 27.44 48.30 25.41
C ASN A 34 26.67 48.26 24.10
N ALA A 35 26.63 49.36 23.34
CA ALA A 35 26.00 49.40 22.03
C ALA A 35 26.65 48.42 21.06
N GLU A 36 27.98 48.36 21.03
CA GLU A 36 28.73 47.44 20.19
C GLU A 36 28.50 45.98 20.57
N SER A 37 28.46 45.67 21.87
CA SER A 37 28.10 44.34 22.38
C SER A 37 26.67 43.93 22.00
N ILE A 38 25.70 44.84 22.09
CA ILE A 38 24.32 44.58 21.66
C ILE A 38 24.29 44.24 20.17
N ILE A 39 24.94 45.05 19.32
CA ILE A 39 25.00 44.82 17.87
C ILE A 39 25.65 43.48 17.54
N GLN A 40 26.78 43.16 18.18
CA GLN A 40 27.46 41.87 17.98
C GLN A 40 26.57 40.69 18.35
N ARG A 41 25.91 40.74 19.52
CA ARG A 41 24.99 39.69 19.95
C ARG A 41 23.80 39.54 18.99
N THR A 42 23.17 40.64 18.59
CA THR A 42 22.05 40.62 17.64
C THR A 42 22.48 40.06 16.28
N ASN A 43 23.68 40.38 15.80
CA ASN A 43 24.21 39.80 14.56
C ASN A 43 24.44 38.29 14.68
N MET A 44 25.03 37.83 15.79
CA MET A 44 25.21 36.40 16.06
C MET A 44 23.88 35.64 16.14
N GLU A 45 22.89 36.22 16.82
CA GLU A 45 21.54 35.65 16.92
C GLU A 45 20.88 35.58 15.54
N ALA A 46 20.99 36.64 14.73
CA ALA A 46 20.47 36.69 13.37
C ALA A 46 21.15 35.64 12.46
N GLU A 47 22.47 35.49 12.53
CA GLU A 47 23.20 34.45 11.79
C GLU A 47 22.77 33.05 12.21
N THR A 48 22.58 32.84 13.51
CA THR A 48 22.11 31.55 14.05
C THR A 48 20.69 31.24 13.56
N ILE A 49 19.77 32.20 13.62
CA ILE A 49 18.41 32.04 13.09
C ILE A 49 18.46 31.72 11.60
N LEU A 50 19.22 32.48 10.81
CA LEU A 50 19.34 32.24 9.37
C LEU A 50 19.91 30.86 9.05
N LYS A 51 20.90 30.40 9.82
CA LYS A 51 21.46 29.06 9.65
C LYS A 51 20.42 27.98 9.98
N THR A 52 19.78 28.07 11.13
CA THR A 52 18.75 27.10 11.56
C THR A 52 17.60 27.06 10.57
N THR A 53 17.09 28.21 10.14
CA THR A 53 16.00 28.27 9.15
C THR A 53 16.42 27.65 7.81
N ARG A 54 17.66 27.86 7.35
CA ARG A 54 18.15 27.21 6.12
C ARG A 54 18.20 25.69 6.26
N ASP A 55 18.69 25.19 7.39
CA ASP A 55 18.75 23.75 7.66
C ASP A 55 17.33 23.15 7.77
N GLU A 56 16.39 23.85 8.41
CA GLU A 56 14.99 23.46 8.49
C GLU A 56 14.30 23.42 7.12
N VAL A 57 14.48 24.45 6.30
CA VAL A 57 13.92 24.50 4.94
C VAL A 57 14.44 23.33 4.11
N LYS A 58 15.75 23.07 4.14
CA LYS A 58 16.35 21.94 3.44
C LYS A 58 15.77 20.60 3.91
N ASN A 59 15.64 20.41 5.22
CA ASN A 59 15.05 19.21 5.79
C ASN A 59 13.58 19.04 5.39
N ILE A 60 12.81 20.13 5.33
CA ILE A 60 11.41 20.12 4.88
C ILE A 60 11.35 19.74 3.41
N GLU A 61 12.18 20.32 2.53
CA GLU A 61 12.21 20.00 1.11
C GLU A 61 12.51 18.51 0.86
N GLU A 62 13.54 17.97 1.54
CA GLU A 62 13.90 16.55 1.43
C GLU A 62 12.76 15.64 1.91
N ARG A 63 12.12 15.98 3.04
CA ARG A 63 10.97 15.23 3.56
C ARG A 63 9.76 15.31 2.63
N SER A 64 9.42 16.51 2.15
CA SER A 64 8.30 16.72 1.23
C SER A 64 8.48 15.92 -0.06
N LYS A 65 9.70 15.91 -0.62
CA LYS A 65 10.02 15.10 -1.79
C LYS A 65 9.82 13.60 -1.52
N ALA A 66 10.30 13.11 -0.38
CA ALA A 66 10.12 11.72 0.02
C ALA A 66 8.63 11.36 0.22
N THR A 67 7.85 12.25 0.84
CA THR A 67 6.40 12.07 1.03
C THR A 67 5.66 12.00 -0.30
N ILE A 68 5.98 12.89 -1.25
CA ILE A 68 5.36 12.87 -2.59
C ILE A 68 5.69 11.55 -3.32
N GLN A 69 6.94 11.10 -3.25
CA GLN A 69 7.34 9.82 -3.84
C GLN A 69 6.61 8.63 -3.20
N GLN A 70 6.41 8.65 -1.88
CA GLN A 70 5.65 7.63 -1.19
C GLN A 70 4.18 7.63 -1.63
N ALA A 71 3.53 8.80 -1.66
CA ALA A 71 2.16 8.94 -2.14
C ALA A 71 1.99 8.42 -3.57
N ALA A 72 2.95 8.69 -4.46
CA ALA A 72 2.94 8.16 -5.82
C ALA A 72 3.00 6.62 -5.86
N ARG A 73 3.85 6.00 -5.02
CA ARG A 73 3.91 4.54 -4.88
C ARG A 73 2.60 3.96 -4.34
N ASP A 74 2.02 4.60 -3.33
CA ASP A 74 0.77 4.15 -2.71
C ASP A 74 -0.41 4.20 -3.70
N ILE A 75 -0.44 5.22 -4.57
CA ILE A 75 -1.42 5.32 -5.67
C ILE A 75 -1.26 4.14 -6.64
N LEU A 76 -0.04 3.81 -7.06
CA LEU A 76 0.21 2.69 -7.98
C LEU A 76 -0.19 1.35 -7.36
N ILE A 77 0.16 1.11 -6.09
CA ILE A 77 -0.22 -0.12 -5.38
C ILE A 77 -1.75 -0.22 -5.25
N SER A 78 -2.41 0.89 -4.93
CA SER A 78 -3.87 0.94 -4.81
C SER A 78 -4.56 0.66 -6.15
N LEU A 79 -4.04 1.24 -7.24
CA LEU A 79 -4.52 1.00 -8.60
C LEU A 79 -4.33 -0.48 -9.01
N GLU A 80 -3.14 -1.04 -8.77
CA GLU A 80 -2.84 -2.46 -9.03
C GLU A 80 -3.82 -3.36 -8.30
N SER A 81 -4.05 -3.12 -7.00
CA SER A 81 -5.01 -3.87 -6.19
C SER A 81 -6.43 -3.81 -6.73
N GLU A 82 -6.91 -2.61 -7.12
CA GLU A 82 -8.26 -2.44 -7.62
C GLU A 82 -8.46 -3.07 -9.00
N LEU A 83 -7.45 -2.99 -9.88
CA LEU A 83 -7.47 -3.66 -11.18
C LEU A 83 -7.50 -5.19 -11.03
N MET A 84 -6.66 -5.77 -10.15
CA MET A 84 -6.71 -7.21 -9.86
C MET A 84 -8.08 -7.64 -9.32
N LYS A 85 -8.69 -6.86 -8.43
CA LYS A 85 -10.04 -7.14 -7.92
C LYS A 85 -11.09 -7.11 -9.03
N ARG A 86 -11.04 -6.11 -9.92
CA ARG A 86 -11.95 -6.00 -11.07
C ARG A 86 -11.76 -7.17 -12.02
N MET A 87 -10.52 -7.51 -12.35
CA MET A 87 -10.19 -8.66 -13.18
C MET A 87 -10.72 -9.96 -12.57
N LYS A 88 -10.47 -10.22 -11.28
CA LYS A 88 -10.98 -11.41 -10.58
C LYS A 88 -12.51 -11.50 -10.67
N ARG A 89 -13.23 -10.38 -10.54
CA ARG A 89 -14.70 -10.35 -10.72
C ARG A 89 -15.12 -10.68 -12.15
N CYS A 90 -14.47 -10.09 -13.16
CA CYS A 90 -14.77 -10.37 -14.57
C CYS A 90 -14.48 -11.83 -14.94
N VAL A 91 -13.33 -12.35 -14.52
CA VAL A 91 -12.97 -13.76 -14.72
C VAL A 91 -13.99 -14.67 -14.04
N LYS A 92 -14.36 -14.39 -12.78
CA LYS A 92 -15.36 -15.20 -12.07
C LYS A 92 -16.71 -15.24 -12.79
N ALA A 93 -17.21 -14.09 -13.24
CA ALA A 93 -18.45 -14.03 -14.00
C ALA A 93 -18.33 -14.83 -15.31
N THR A 94 -17.24 -14.65 -16.04
CA THR A 94 -17.00 -15.35 -17.31
C THR A 94 -16.89 -16.87 -17.13
N VAL A 95 -16.19 -17.32 -16.08
CA VAL A 95 -16.06 -18.75 -15.76
C VAL A 95 -17.40 -19.33 -15.34
N SER A 96 -18.15 -18.62 -14.50
CA SER A 96 -19.49 -19.04 -14.06
C SER A 96 -20.45 -19.19 -15.25
N ASP A 97 -20.42 -18.25 -16.19
CA ASP A 97 -21.24 -18.31 -17.42
C ASP A 97 -20.77 -19.42 -18.37
N ALA A 98 -19.46 -19.71 -18.41
CA ALA A 98 -18.89 -20.78 -19.21
C ALA A 98 -19.20 -22.19 -18.68
N MET A 99 -19.55 -22.32 -17.38
CA MET A 99 -19.92 -23.58 -16.73
C MET A 99 -21.33 -24.05 -17.12
N THR A 100 -21.53 -24.24 -18.42
CA THR A 100 -22.74 -24.82 -18.98
C THR A 100 -22.80 -26.34 -18.76
N VAL A 101 -23.98 -26.94 -18.92
CA VAL A 101 -24.17 -28.40 -18.87
C VAL A 101 -23.19 -29.12 -19.79
N GLN A 102 -23.04 -28.64 -21.02
CA GLN A 102 -22.17 -29.26 -22.01
C GLN A 102 -20.71 -29.28 -21.54
N VAL A 103 -20.21 -28.16 -21.03
CA VAL A 103 -18.83 -28.05 -20.52
C VAL A 103 -18.63 -28.95 -19.31
N MET A 104 -19.57 -28.93 -18.36
CA MET A 104 -19.51 -29.79 -17.17
C MET A 104 -19.50 -31.27 -17.53
N THR A 105 -20.37 -31.70 -18.44
CA THR A 105 -20.39 -33.07 -18.95
C THR A 105 -19.07 -33.43 -19.64
N GLU A 106 -18.49 -32.54 -20.45
CA GLU A 106 -17.21 -32.78 -21.11
C GLU A 106 -16.07 -32.95 -20.10
N ILE A 107 -16.04 -32.14 -19.02
CA ILE A 107 -15.10 -32.28 -17.91
C ILE A 107 -15.25 -33.65 -17.25
N ILE A 108 -16.49 -34.05 -16.93
CA ILE A 108 -16.78 -35.34 -16.29
C ILE A 108 -16.30 -36.50 -17.19
N THR A 109 -16.65 -36.48 -18.48
CA THR A 109 -16.24 -37.52 -19.44
C THR A 109 -14.73 -37.64 -19.53
N LYS A 110 -14.01 -36.53 -19.71
CA LYS A 110 -12.54 -36.55 -19.79
C LYS A 110 -11.87 -37.07 -18.54
N MET A 111 -12.42 -36.75 -17.37
CA MET A 111 -11.88 -37.22 -16.10
C MET A 111 -12.19 -38.69 -15.87
N VAL A 112 -13.40 -39.16 -16.17
CA VAL A 112 -13.74 -40.58 -16.11
C VAL A 112 -12.88 -41.38 -17.09
N ASP A 113 -12.61 -40.88 -18.30
CA ASP A 113 -11.69 -41.49 -19.27
C ASP A 113 -10.24 -41.53 -18.76
N ALA A 114 -9.80 -40.50 -18.03
CA ALA A 114 -8.48 -40.48 -17.41
C ALA A 114 -8.37 -41.49 -16.27
N PHE A 115 -9.42 -41.63 -15.46
CA PHE A 115 -9.47 -42.53 -14.30
C PHE A 115 -9.74 -44.00 -14.66
N SER A 116 -10.51 -44.28 -15.70
CA SER A 116 -10.79 -45.65 -16.18
C SER A 116 -9.57 -46.34 -16.79
N LYS A 117 -8.54 -45.58 -17.19
CA LYS A 117 -7.23 -46.10 -17.59
C LYS A 117 -6.39 -46.59 -16.41
N CYS A 118 -6.81 -46.35 -15.17
CA CYS A 118 -6.17 -46.89 -13.97
C CYS A 118 -6.77 -48.26 -13.60
N PRO A 119 -5.98 -49.23 -13.08
CA PRO A 119 -6.32 -50.66 -13.12
C PRO A 119 -7.31 -51.16 -12.05
N LYS A 120 -8.26 -50.35 -11.57
CA LYS A 120 -9.08 -50.71 -10.39
C LYS A 120 -10.57 -50.56 -10.60
N GLY A 121 -11.23 -51.70 -10.79
CA GLY A 121 -12.63 -51.94 -10.42
C GLY A 121 -13.70 -51.11 -11.12
N GLU A 122 -14.94 -51.30 -10.68
CA GLU A 122 -16.10 -50.54 -11.13
C GLU A 122 -16.00 -49.11 -10.57
N VAL A 123 -16.06 -48.09 -11.45
CA VAL A 123 -15.85 -46.69 -11.07
C VAL A 123 -17.12 -46.13 -10.42
N GLN A 124 -17.03 -45.74 -9.15
CA GLN A 124 -18.08 -44.95 -8.51
C GLN A 124 -17.75 -43.46 -8.61
N LEU A 125 -18.75 -42.66 -8.98
CA LEU A 125 -18.61 -41.23 -9.25
C LEU A 125 -19.45 -40.42 -8.26
N ASP A 126 -18.79 -39.61 -7.46
CA ASP A 126 -19.42 -38.63 -6.57
C ASP A 126 -19.31 -37.23 -7.21
N LEU A 127 -20.44 -36.58 -7.43
CA LEU A 127 -20.52 -35.23 -8.00
C LEU A 127 -21.12 -34.28 -6.99
N ILE A 128 -20.45 -33.15 -6.75
CA ILE A 128 -20.99 -32.04 -5.98
C ILE A 128 -21.29 -30.92 -6.96
N LEU A 129 -22.57 -30.52 -7.05
CA LEU A 129 -23.04 -29.44 -7.92
C LEU A 129 -23.50 -28.24 -7.08
N SER A 130 -23.39 -27.05 -7.66
CA SER A 130 -23.85 -25.82 -6.99
C SER A 130 -25.36 -25.88 -6.73
N GLN A 131 -25.85 -25.09 -5.78
CA GLN A 131 -27.30 -25.00 -5.51
C GLN A 131 -28.10 -24.57 -6.75
N LYS A 132 -27.55 -23.70 -7.59
CA LYS A 132 -28.20 -23.25 -8.83
C LYS A 132 -28.30 -24.39 -9.84
N ASP A 133 -27.24 -25.18 -9.95
CA ASP A 133 -27.10 -26.20 -11.00
C ASP A 133 -27.76 -27.52 -10.61
N ILE A 134 -27.88 -27.83 -9.31
CA ILE A 134 -28.50 -29.08 -8.86
C ILE A 134 -30.01 -29.14 -9.13
N GLU A 135 -30.71 -28.01 -9.07
CA GLU A 135 -32.18 -27.97 -9.26
C GLU A 135 -32.57 -27.97 -10.74
N GLY A 136 -31.71 -27.46 -11.64
CA GLY A 136 -32.00 -27.36 -13.07
C GLY A 136 -31.22 -28.30 -13.99
N LEU A 137 -30.04 -28.79 -13.58
CA LEU A 137 -29.09 -29.47 -14.46
C LEU A 137 -28.77 -30.90 -14.01
N SER A 138 -29.11 -31.29 -12.77
CA SER A 138 -28.76 -32.60 -12.21
C SER A 138 -29.32 -33.77 -13.02
N GLU A 139 -30.58 -33.71 -13.46
CA GLU A 139 -31.20 -34.77 -14.26
C GLU A 139 -30.57 -34.87 -15.66
N SER A 140 -30.27 -33.73 -16.29
CA SER A 140 -29.63 -33.69 -17.61
C SER A 140 -28.22 -34.26 -17.54
N ILE A 141 -27.42 -33.83 -16.57
CA ILE A 141 -26.06 -34.33 -16.34
C ILE A 141 -26.10 -35.83 -16.03
N LYS A 142 -26.99 -36.26 -15.12
CA LYS A 142 -27.14 -37.68 -14.77
C LYS A 142 -27.52 -38.53 -15.98
N SER A 143 -28.48 -38.08 -16.79
CA SER A 143 -28.92 -38.80 -17.99
C SER A 143 -27.77 -39.00 -18.98
N ILE A 144 -26.99 -37.95 -19.22
CA ILE A 144 -25.85 -38.03 -20.14
C ILE A 144 -24.76 -38.95 -19.58
N ILE A 145 -24.41 -38.85 -18.29
CA ILE A 145 -23.43 -39.74 -17.66
C ILE A 145 -23.87 -41.20 -17.73
N VAL A 146 -25.13 -41.50 -17.40
CA VAL A 146 -25.65 -42.88 -17.44
C VAL A 146 -25.64 -43.41 -18.89
N LYS A 147 -25.97 -42.57 -19.86
CA LYS A 147 -26.00 -42.93 -21.28
C LYS A 147 -24.60 -43.17 -21.86
N ASP A 148 -23.68 -42.25 -21.62
CA ASP A 148 -22.38 -42.21 -22.29
C ASP A 148 -21.32 -43.00 -21.53
N LEU A 149 -21.36 -42.96 -20.20
CA LEU A 149 -20.36 -43.58 -19.32
C LEU A 149 -20.86 -44.86 -18.65
N LYS A 150 -22.17 -45.16 -18.69
CA LYS A 150 -22.81 -46.31 -18.03
C LYS A 150 -22.54 -46.39 -16.52
N ILE A 151 -22.28 -45.24 -15.90
CA ILE A 151 -22.07 -45.09 -14.46
C ILE A 151 -23.28 -44.37 -13.88
N ASN A 152 -23.74 -44.77 -12.69
CA ASN A 152 -24.77 -44.04 -11.96
C ASN A 152 -24.10 -43.14 -10.90
N PRO A 153 -24.00 -41.81 -11.13
CA PRO A 153 -23.32 -40.92 -10.21
C PRO A 153 -24.17 -40.63 -8.97
N LYS A 154 -23.51 -40.47 -7.82
CA LYS A 154 -24.11 -39.88 -6.62
C LYS A 154 -23.96 -38.37 -6.71
N ILE A 155 -25.07 -37.65 -6.80
CA ILE A 155 -25.08 -36.18 -6.88
C ILE A 155 -25.41 -35.60 -5.51
N ILE A 156 -24.58 -34.67 -5.04
CA ILE A 156 -24.65 -34.00 -3.75
C ILE A 156 -24.74 -32.49 -3.98
N LYS A 157 -25.48 -31.78 -3.12
CA LYS A 157 -25.59 -30.32 -3.15
C LYS A 157 -24.38 -29.68 -2.48
N GLY A 158 -23.65 -28.85 -3.24
CA GLY A 158 -22.61 -27.96 -2.75
C GLY A 158 -23.17 -26.59 -2.37
N THR A 159 -22.58 -25.97 -1.34
CA THR A 159 -23.00 -24.66 -0.82
C THR A 159 -21.86 -23.64 -0.80
N ASP A 160 -20.65 -24.06 -1.14
CA ASP A 160 -19.40 -23.30 -1.04
C ASP A 160 -18.97 -22.64 -2.36
N PHE A 161 -19.68 -22.89 -3.46
CA PHE A 161 -19.41 -22.28 -4.77
C PHE A 161 -20.70 -21.94 -5.54
N SER A 162 -20.59 -21.01 -6.50
CA SER A 162 -21.76 -20.48 -7.22
C SER A 162 -22.06 -21.21 -8.52
N SER A 163 -21.05 -21.76 -9.19
CA SER A 163 -21.20 -22.59 -10.39
C SER A 163 -19.99 -23.51 -10.59
N GLY A 164 -20.14 -24.52 -11.45
CA GLY A 164 -19.16 -25.57 -11.70
C GLY A 164 -19.47 -26.85 -10.92
N LEU A 165 -18.45 -27.68 -10.71
CA LEU A 165 -18.62 -28.98 -10.05
C LEU A 165 -17.38 -29.39 -9.25
N LYS A 166 -17.58 -30.26 -8.26
CA LYS A 166 -16.50 -31.05 -7.66
C LYS A 166 -16.75 -32.53 -7.89
N MET A 167 -15.67 -33.29 -8.02
CA MET A 167 -15.76 -34.69 -8.40
C MET A 167 -14.85 -35.57 -7.56
N GLY A 168 -15.43 -36.60 -6.94
CA GLY A 168 -14.73 -37.65 -6.22
C GLY A 168 -14.90 -39.00 -6.92
N PHE A 169 -13.94 -39.89 -6.72
CA PHE A 169 -13.97 -41.25 -7.27
C PHE A 169 -13.91 -42.28 -6.14
N ASN A 170 -14.66 -43.38 -6.30
CA ASN A 170 -14.59 -44.57 -5.44
C ASN A 170 -14.78 -44.29 -3.94
N GLY A 171 -15.62 -43.32 -3.58
CA GLY A 171 -15.86 -42.92 -2.19
C GLY A 171 -14.63 -42.38 -1.48
N SER A 172 -13.64 -41.87 -2.22
CA SER A 172 -12.47 -41.22 -1.64
C SER A 172 -12.81 -39.84 -1.09
N ASP A 173 -12.10 -39.42 -0.05
CA ASP A 173 -12.18 -38.07 0.50
C ASP A 173 -11.47 -37.01 -0.38
N ILE A 174 -11.04 -37.39 -1.59
CA ILE A 174 -10.33 -36.52 -2.52
C ILE A 174 -11.29 -36.06 -3.60
N PHE A 175 -11.44 -34.75 -3.72
CA PHE A 175 -12.28 -34.11 -4.72
C PHE A 175 -11.45 -33.26 -5.67
N PHE A 176 -11.63 -33.45 -6.96
CA PHE A 176 -11.19 -32.52 -7.99
C PHE A 176 -12.18 -31.35 -8.04
N ASP A 177 -11.66 -30.14 -7.82
CA ASP A 177 -12.46 -28.93 -7.71
C ASP A 177 -12.41 -28.15 -9.04
N PHE A 178 -13.54 -28.15 -9.75
CA PHE A 178 -13.77 -27.37 -10.97
C PHE A 178 -14.82 -26.28 -10.72
N SER A 179 -14.89 -25.76 -9.49
CA SER A 179 -15.74 -24.62 -9.18
C SER A 179 -15.27 -23.35 -9.88
N ASP A 180 -16.21 -22.41 -10.06
CA ASP A 180 -15.94 -21.08 -10.55
C ASP A 180 -14.86 -20.35 -9.74
N SER A 181 -14.86 -20.51 -8.41
CA SER A 181 -13.81 -19.99 -7.51
C SER A 181 -12.42 -20.52 -7.85
N THR A 182 -12.26 -21.84 -7.94
CA THR A 182 -10.95 -22.49 -8.12
C THR A 182 -10.36 -22.15 -9.48
N ILE A 183 -11.16 -22.21 -10.54
CA ILE A 183 -10.71 -21.87 -11.89
C ILE A 183 -10.40 -20.38 -12.00
N THR A 184 -11.19 -19.52 -11.36
CA THR A 184 -10.90 -18.08 -11.30
C THR A 184 -9.54 -17.83 -10.68
N GLU A 185 -9.21 -18.52 -9.60
CA GLU A 185 -7.92 -18.37 -8.92
C GLU A 185 -6.75 -18.80 -9.79
N LEU A 186 -6.88 -19.95 -10.46
CA LEU A 186 -5.88 -20.43 -11.41
C LEU A 186 -5.65 -19.44 -12.57
N VAL A 187 -6.73 -18.91 -13.14
CA VAL A 187 -6.63 -17.91 -14.22
C VAL A 187 -6.01 -16.61 -13.71
N CYS A 188 -6.42 -16.14 -12.53
CA CYS A 188 -5.84 -14.93 -11.94
C CYS A 188 -4.36 -15.11 -11.59
N GLU A 189 -3.95 -16.27 -11.10
CA GLU A 189 -2.53 -16.57 -10.82
C GLU A 189 -1.66 -16.43 -12.08
N TYR A 190 -2.20 -16.85 -13.24
CA TYR A 190 -1.53 -16.67 -14.52
C TYR A 190 -1.54 -15.21 -15.03
N LEU A 191 -2.64 -14.48 -14.81
CA LEU A 191 -2.82 -13.13 -15.35
C LEU A 191 -2.19 -12.02 -14.48
N ASN A 192 -2.17 -12.20 -13.16
CA ASN A 192 -1.68 -11.19 -12.21
C ASN A 192 -0.26 -10.71 -12.53
N PRO A 193 0.74 -11.58 -12.76
CA PRO A 193 2.10 -11.14 -13.06
C PRO A 193 2.19 -10.26 -14.31
N LYS A 194 1.37 -10.56 -15.34
CA LYS A 194 1.35 -9.78 -16.59
C LYS A 194 0.72 -8.41 -16.39
N LEU A 195 -0.34 -8.34 -15.59
CA LEU A 195 -0.98 -7.08 -15.23
C LEU A 195 -0.01 -6.20 -14.43
N SER A 196 0.65 -6.77 -13.42
CA SER A 196 1.66 -6.07 -12.60
C SER A 196 2.82 -5.55 -13.45
N ALA A 197 3.36 -6.36 -14.36
CA ALA A 197 4.45 -5.95 -15.26
C ALA A 197 4.03 -4.78 -16.17
N THR A 198 2.80 -4.81 -16.69
CA THR A 198 2.26 -3.75 -17.53
C THR A 198 2.10 -2.44 -16.77
N LEU A 199 1.61 -2.49 -15.53
CA LEU A 199 1.44 -1.31 -14.67
C LEU A 199 2.75 -0.69 -14.22
N ARG A 200 3.80 -1.51 -14.03
CA ARG A 200 5.13 -1.05 -13.65
C ARG A 200 5.97 -0.55 -14.83
N GLY A 201 5.43 -0.65 -16.05
CA GLY A 201 6.18 -0.32 -17.28
C GLY A 201 7.31 -1.29 -17.58
N GLU A 202 7.24 -2.52 -17.04
CA GLU A 202 8.23 -3.58 -17.21
C GLU A 202 7.88 -4.54 -18.37
N SER A 203 6.72 -4.36 -19.01
CA SER A 203 6.35 -5.11 -20.21
C SER A 203 7.19 -4.68 -21.42
N LYS A 204 8.11 -5.56 -21.84
CA LYS A 204 8.69 -5.57 -23.20
C LYS A 204 7.74 -6.24 -24.18
#